data_AF-A0A3B8P688-F1
#
_entry.id   AF-A0A3B8P688-F1
#
_cell.length_a   1.000
_cell.length_b   1.000
_cell.length_c   1.000
_cell.angle_alpha   90.00
_cell.angle_beta   90.00
_cell.angle_gamma   90.00
#
_symmetry.space_group_name_H-M   'P 1'
#
loop_
_entity.id
_entity.type
_entity.pdbx_description
1 polymer ?
#
loop_
_entity_poly.entity_id
_entity_poly.type
_entity_poly.pdbx_seq_one_letter_code
_entity_poly.pdbx_strand_id
1 'polypeptide(L)'
;MFTWFGDLKIAHKLFMGFGLVLCLTLAQSLISWDGMGSLVRRSQVVSDVSRLNDALGDLREARLRHAMANGGADEAKQLQAALEAFKPTLAKLREVMVKPRSQALLSNAEQALQGYSANQAASFGAYEKMRTAQKQMGVLATQSFATIEQIRTQVRALTDAEQRVVRSEAINQVRENLILLRYHVRGYTGNTTAETERLMNAQIATTVDDLPGLIARFNGDFPQQFQQLQQQVQAYASAVEAFRGEVGHLVDYRAAMAKDIDALNAVIGQLLDDQATLVASDSQFARSLQIATTLLALVIGAAAAL
;
A
#
# COMPACT_ATOMS: atom_id res chain seq x y z
N MET A 1 24.00 -70.49 24.17
CA MET A 1 23.30 -71.40 25.12
C MET A 1 22.58 -70.51 26.14
N PHE A 2 21.37 -70.04 25.81
CA PHE A 2 20.54 -69.22 26.71
C PHE A 2 19.64 -70.16 27.52
N THR A 3 20.21 -70.93 28.44
CA THR A 3 19.46 -71.91 29.25
C THR A 3 18.59 -71.26 30.33
N TRP A 4 18.73 -69.95 30.57
CA TRP A 4 17.99 -69.23 31.61
C TRP A 4 16.53 -68.90 31.24
N PHE A 5 16.14 -69.07 29.98
CA PHE A 5 14.73 -68.97 29.57
C PHE A 5 14.00 -70.33 29.64
N GLY A 6 14.66 -71.44 29.98
CA GLY A 6 14.02 -72.76 29.97
C GLY A 6 12.94 -72.98 31.04
N ASP A 7 13.10 -72.38 32.22
CA ASP A 7 12.37 -72.76 33.44
C ASP A 7 11.26 -71.79 33.89
N LEU A 8 11.01 -70.69 33.17
CA LEU A 8 9.84 -69.86 33.45
C LEU A 8 8.58 -70.49 32.84
N LYS A 9 7.55 -70.72 33.67
CA LYS A 9 6.20 -71.12 33.23
C LYS A 9 5.81 -70.29 32.00
N ILE A 10 5.35 -70.98 30.95
CA ILE A 10 4.96 -70.42 29.64
C ILE A 10 4.11 -69.13 29.78
N ALA A 11 3.24 -69.07 30.79
CA ALA A 11 2.42 -67.90 31.11
C ALA A 11 3.23 -66.62 31.43
N HIS A 12 4.40 -66.71 32.07
CA HIS A 12 5.24 -65.56 32.41
C HIS A 12 6.00 -65.02 31.19
N LYS A 13 6.47 -65.91 30.29
CA LYS A 13 7.05 -65.51 29.00
C LYS A 13 6.02 -64.79 28.13
N LEU A 14 4.80 -65.33 28.10
CA LEU A 14 3.70 -64.76 27.35
C LEU A 14 3.28 -63.38 27.90
N PHE A 15 3.18 -63.25 29.23
CA PHE A 15 2.86 -61.97 29.87
C PHE A 15 3.94 -60.91 29.65
N MET A 16 5.22 -61.28 29.68
CA MET A 16 6.33 -60.35 29.49
C MET A 16 6.42 -59.85 28.04
N GLY A 17 6.28 -60.75 27.05
CA GLY A 17 6.21 -60.37 25.64
C GLY A 17 4.97 -59.54 25.31
N PHE A 18 3.80 -59.96 25.78
CA PHE A 18 2.53 -59.27 25.52
C PHE A 18 2.45 -57.91 26.24
N GLY A 19 2.87 -57.86 27.50
CA GLY A 19 2.90 -56.62 28.29
C GLY A 19 3.85 -55.58 27.69
N LEU A 20 5.02 -56.00 27.20
CA LEU A 20 5.94 -55.09 26.54
C LEU A 20 5.41 -54.58 25.19
N VAL A 21 4.79 -55.45 24.39
CA VAL A 21 4.11 -55.03 23.15
C VAL A 21 3.00 -54.02 23.43
N LEU A 22 2.22 -54.21 24.50
CA LEU A 22 1.22 -53.24 24.93
C LEU A 22 1.84 -51.91 25.35
N CYS A 23 2.95 -51.92 26.11
CA CYS A 23 3.68 -50.69 26.45
C CYS A 23 4.21 -49.96 25.21
N LEU A 24 4.77 -50.68 24.23
CA LEU A 24 5.24 -50.12 22.97
C LEU A 24 4.07 -49.54 22.14
N THR A 25 2.93 -50.22 22.13
CA THR A 25 1.71 -49.74 21.46
C THR A 25 1.19 -48.47 22.11
N LEU A 26 1.19 -48.42 23.45
CA LEU A 26 0.75 -47.25 24.21
C LEU A 26 1.70 -46.05 23.99
N ALA A 27 3.00 -46.29 23.98
CA ALA A 27 3.99 -45.29 23.62
C ALA A 27 3.79 -44.78 22.18
N GLN A 28 3.57 -45.67 21.21
CA GLN A 28 3.30 -45.30 19.82
C GLN A 28 2.00 -44.48 19.69
N SER A 29 0.97 -44.83 20.44
CA SER A 29 -0.29 -44.08 20.49
C SER A 29 -0.09 -42.66 21.02
N LEU A 30 0.68 -42.49 22.11
CA LEU A 30 1.01 -41.18 22.67
C LEU A 30 1.86 -40.32 21.71
N ILE A 31 2.84 -40.92 21.06
CA ILE A 31 3.66 -40.25 20.03
C ILE A 31 2.79 -39.82 18.84
N SER A 32 1.90 -40.69 18.40
CA SER A 32 0.96 -40.39 17.30
C SER A 32 -0.01 -39.27 17.68
N TRP A 33 -0.46 -39.22 18.93
CA TRP A 33 -1.34 -38.17 19.45
C TRP A 33 -0.64 -36.80 19.47
N ASP A 34 0.58 -36.74 20.01
CA ASP A 34 1.36 -35.50 20.09
C ASP A 34 1.75 -34.99 18.68
N GLY A 35 2.15 -35.91 17.79
CA GLY A 35 2.44 -35.60 16.38
C GLY A 35 1.23 -35.07 15.61
N MET A 36 0.03 -35.62 15.86
CA MET A 36 -1.19 -35.14 15.22
C MET A 36 -1.61 -33.76 15.74
N GLY A 37 -1.46 -33.51 17.05
CA GLY A 37 -1.72 -32.20 17.66
C GLY A 37 -0.80 -31.10 17.15
N SER A 38 0.48 -31.42 16.93
CA SER A 38 1.45 -30.46 16.37
C SER A 38 1.16 -30.14 14.90
N LEU A 39 0.78 -31.13 14.09
CA LEU A 39 0.39 -30.94 12.69
C LEU A 39 -0.88 -30.09 12.56
N VAL A 40 -1.89 -30.30 13.41
CA VAL A 40 -3.11 -29.47 13.43
C VAL A 40 -2.77 -28.02 13.74
N ARG A 41 -1.94 -27.77 14.77
CA ARG A 41 -1.51 -26.40 15.12
C ARG A 41 -0.75 -25.73 13.97
N ARG A 42 0.13 -26.46 13.28
CA ARG A 42 0.89 -25.94 12.13
C ARG A 42 -0.02 -25.63 10.94
N SER A 43 -0.98 -26.51 10.65
CA SER A 43 -2.00 -26.27 9.63
C SER A 43 -2.79 -24.99 9.90
N GLN A 44 -3.17 -24.77 11.16
CA GLN A 44 -3.83 -23.53 11.57
C GLN A 44 -2.94 -22.30 11.37
N VAL A 45 -1.66 -22.37 11.75
CA VAL A 45 -0.70 -21.26 11.52
C VAL A 45 -0.52 -21.00 10.03
N VAL A 46 -0.37 -22.02 9.19
CA VAL A 46 -0.29 -21.86 7.73
C VAL A 46 -1.55 -21.21 7.19
N SER A 47 -2.74 -21.64 7.63
CA SER A 47 -4.00 -20.99 7.25
C SER A 47 -4.06 -19.53 7.66
N ASP A 48 -3.57 -19.18 8.86
CA ASP A 48 -3.55 -17.80 9.34
C ASP A 48 -2.54 -16.93 8.56
N VAL A 49 -1.38 -17.47 8.18
CA VAL A 49 -0.42 -16.80 7.29
C VAL A 49 -0.99 -16.63 5.87
N SER A 50 -1.72 -17.61 5.35
CA SER A 50 -2.43 -17.48 4.07
C SER A 50 -3.49 -16.39 4.12
N ARG A 51 -4.29 -16.29 5.20
CA ARG A 51 -5.24 -15.16 5.37
C ARG A 51 -4.52 -13.81 5.45
N LEU A 52 -3.33 -13.76 6.04
CA LEU A 52 -2.51 -12.55 6.07
C LEU A 52 -2.07 -12.16 4.64
N ASN A 53 -1.68 -13.14 3.84
CA ASN A 53 -1.34 -12.95 2.43
C ASN A 53 -2.53 -12.44 1.61
N ASP A 54 -3.72 -13.01 1.81
CA ASP A 54 -4.95 -12.58 1.13
C ASP A 54 -5.30 -11.14 1.51
N ALA A 55 -5.25 -10.80 2.80
CA ALA A 55 -5.48 -9.44 3.28
C ALA A 55 -4.44 -8.43 2.72
N LEU A 56 -3.19 -8.85 2.51
CA LEU A 56 -2.19 -8.03 1.81
C LEU A 56 -2.56 -7.80 0.35
N GLY A 57 -3.09 -8.83 -0.32
CA GLY A 57 -3.64 -8.74 -1.67
C GLY A 57 -4.77 -7.71 -1.76
N ASP A 58 -5.76 -7.80 -0.86
CA ASP A 58 -6.88 -6.88 -0.78
C ASP A 58 -6.42 -5.43 -0.54
N LEU A 59 -5.45 -5.25 0.35
CA LEU A 59 -4.85 -3.93 0.64
C LEU A 59 -4.18 -3.33 -0.61
N ARG A 60 -3.42 -4.14 -1.35
CA ARG A 60 -2.75 -3.71 -2.59
C ARG A 60 -3.77 -3.34 -3.67
N GLU A 61 -4.84 -4.12 -3.79
CA GLU A 61 -5.92 -3.85 -4.74
C GLU A 61 -6.65 -2.55 -4.41
N ALA A 62 -7.05 -2.37 -3.14
CA ALA A 62 -7.71 -1.16 -2.68
C ALA A 62 -6.83 0.09 -2.89
N ARG A 63 -5.51 -0.05 -2.69
CA ARG A 63 -4.55 1.04 -2.93
C ARG A 63 -4.51 1.42 -4.42
N LEU A 64 -4.51 0.42 -5.32
CA LEU A 64 -4.54 0.66 -6.75
C LEU A 64 -5.84 1.35 -7.17
N ARG A 65 -6.99 0.87 -6.68
CA ARG A 65 -8.31 1.50 -6.93
C ARG A 65 -8.32 2.97 -6.49
N HIS A 66 -7.83 3.26 -5.28
CA HIS A 66 -7.73 4.63 -4.75
C HIS A 66 -6.83 5.53 -5.62
N ALA A 67 -5.68 5.00 -6.08
CA ALA A 67 -4.79 5.74 -6.96
C ALA A 67 -5.43 6.01 -8.33
N MET A 68 -6.12 5.03 -8.92
CA MET A 68 -6.84 5.18 -10.19
C MET A 68 -8.01 6.16 -10.10
N ALA A 69 -8.67 6.22 -8.95
CA ALA A 69 -9.72 7.19 -8.65
C ALA A 69 -9.20 8.59 -8.30
N ASN A 70 -7.90 8.87 -8.49
CA ASN A 70 -7.25 10.13 -8.15
C ASN A 70 -7.54 10.59 -6.71
N GLY A 71 -7.53 9.64 -5.77
CA GLY A 71 -7.79 9.91 -4.36
C GLY A 71 -9.27 10.06 -4.03
N GLY A 72 -10.14 9.33 -4.72
CA GLY A 72 -11.59 9.33 -4.50
C GLY A 72 -11.96 8.96 -3.06
N ALA A 73 -12.97 9.64 -2.52
CA ALA A 73 -13.31 9.55 -1.09
C ALA A 73 -13.84 8.18 -0.69
N ASP A 74 -14.57 7.50 -1.58
CA ASP A 74 -15.11 6.17 -1.29
C ASP A 74 -14.03 5.09 -1.42
N GLU A 75 -13.13 5.22 -2.39
CA GLU A 75 -11.94 4.37 -2.51
C GLU A 75 -10.98 4.59 -1.33
N ALA A 76 -10.88 5.81 -0.79
CA ALA A 76 -10.08 6.09 0.40
C ALA A 76 -10.64 5.35 1.63
N LYS A 77 -11.97 5.33 1.80
CA LYS A 77 -12.62 4.54 2.85
C LYS A 77 -12.38 3.04 2.67
N GLN A 78 -12.46 2.53 1.44
CA GLN A 78 -12.20 1.12 1.14
C GLN A 78 -10.74 0.75 1.43
N LEU A 79 -9.79 1.61 1.06
CA LEU A 79 -8.37 1.44 1.38
C LEU A 79 -8.12 1.45 2.89
N GLN A 80 -8.75 2.36 3.63
CA GLN A 80 -8.66 2.35 5.09
C GLN A 80 -9.25 1.07 5.68
N ALA A 81 -10.40 0.61 5.19
CA ALA A 81 -11.03 -0.63 5.65
C ALA A 81 -10.14 -1.86 5.40
N ALA A 82 -9.48 -1.95 4.23
CA ALA A 82 -8.54 -3.02 3.93
C ALA A 82 -7.32 -2.99 4.89
N LEU A 83 -6.80 -1.81 5.21
CA LEU A 83 -5.72 -1.64 6.18
C LEU A 83 -6.14 -2.08 7.59
N GLU A 84 -7.35 -1.71 8.03
CA GLU A 84 -7.89 -2.15 9.32
C GLU A 84 -8.16 -3.67 9.36
N ALA A 85 -8.58 -4.27 8.25
CA ALA A 85 -8.79 -5.72 8.14
C ALA A 85 -7.48 -6.52 8.19
N PHE A 86 -6.35 -5.92 7.80
CA PHE A 86 -5.03 -6.56 7.86
C PHE A 86 -4.50 -6.73 9.29
N LYS A 87 -4.70 -5.72 10.14
CA LYS A 87 -4.21 -5.67 11.53
C LYS A 87 -4.58 -6.88 12.41
N PRO A 88 -5.86 -7.34 12.48
CA PRO A 88 -6.23 -8.43 13.37
C PRO A 88 -5.57 -9.75 12.99
N THR A 89 -5.33 -10.00 11.70
CA THR A 89 -4.68 -11.23 11.23
C THR A 89 -3.20 -11.24 11.66
N LEU A 90 -2.51 -10.10 11.57
CA LEU A 90 -1.14 -9.96 12.05
C LEU A 90 -1.05 -10.12 13.59
N ALA A 91 -1.98 -9.50 14.32
CA ALA A 91 -2.06 -9.61 15.77
C ALA A 91 -2.27 -11.07 16.22
N LYS A 92 -3.19 -11.79 15.57
CA LYS A 92 -3.42 -13.22 15.84
C LYS A 92 -2.16 -14.05 15.64
N LEU A 93 -1.40 -13.83 14.56
CA LEU A 93 -0.14 -14.53 14.31
C LEU A 93 0.89 -14.27 15.42
N ARG A 94 0.93 -13.04 15.94
CA ARG A 94 1.79 -12.69 17.08
C ARG A 94 1.46 -13.40 18.38
N GLU A 95 0.17 -13.67 18.62
CA GLU A 95 -0.26 -14.45 19.79
C GLU A 95 0.11 -15.93 19.66
N VAL A 96 -0.04 -16.53 18.47
CA VAL A 96 0.14 -17.98 18.29
C VAL A 96 1.59 -18.39 18.00
N MET A 97 2.41 -17.51 17.42
CA MET A 97 3.79 -17.82 17.02
C MET A 97 4.83 -17.39 18.06
N VAL A 98 5.06 -18.22 19.07
CA VAL A 98 5.92 -17.87 20.23
C VAL A 98 7.44 -18.04 20.01
N LYS A 99 7.89 -18.58 18.86
CA LYS A 99 9.32 -18.80 18.62
C LYS A 99 10.05 -17.46 18.41
N PRO A 100 11.27 -17.26 18.95
CA PRO A 100 12.00 -16.00 18.84
C PRO A 100 12.20 -15.51 17.39
N ARG A 101 12.52 -16.42 16.47
CA ARG A 101 12.65 -16.11 15.04
C ARG A 101 11.34 -15.59 14.45
N SER A 102 10.21 -16.26 14.71
CA SER A 102 8.90 -15.82 14.23
C SER A 102 8.48 -14.48 14.84
N GLN A 103 8.75 -14.25 16.12
CA GLN A 103 8.49 -12.97 16.79
C GLN A 103 9.30 -11.82 16.16
N ALA A 104 10.56 -12.07 15.79
CA ALA A 104 11.37 -11.08 15.08
C ALA A 104 10.78 -10.75 13.69
N LEU A 105 10.35 -11.78 12.93
CA LEU A 105 9.69 -11.58 11.64
C LEU A 105 8.39 -10.78 11.77
N LEU A 106 7.56 -11.11 12.75
CA LEU A 106 6.30 -10.40 13.02
C LEU A 106 6.55 -8.96 13.48
N SER A 107 7.59 -8.71 14.28
CA SER A 107 7.99 -7.35 14.62
C SER A 107 8.38 -6.52 13.40
N ASN A 108 9.07 -7.13 12.42
CA ASN A 108 9.41 -6.44 11.16
C ASN A 108 8.15 -6.16 10.34
N ALA A 109 7.20 -7.09 10.29
CA ALA A 109 5.90 -6.86 9.63
C ALA A 109 5.10 -5.74 10.30
N GLU A 110 5.08 -5.66 11.63
CA GLU A 110 4.41 -4.58 12.37
C GLU A 110 5.04 -3.22 12.06
N GLN A 111 6.37 -3.14 12.01
CA GLN A 111 7.08 -1.91 11.64
C GLN A 111 6.77 -1.48 10.20
N ALA A 112 6.78 -2.43 9.25
CA ALA A 112 6.41 -2.16 7.86
C ALA A 112 4.94 -1.70 7.75
N LEU A 113 4.02 -2.33 8.49
CA LEU A 113 2.61 -1.94 8.53
C LEU A 113 2.42 -0.53 9.12
N GLN A 114 3.19 -0.19 10.15
CA GLN A 114 3.16 1.15 10.74
C GLN A 114 3.66 2.21 9.75
N GLY A 115 4.78 1.94 9.06
CA GLY A 115 5.31 2.79 8.00
C GLY A 115 4.29 2.99 6.87
N TYR A 116 3.69 1.89 6.41
CA TYR A 116 2.66 1.90 5.39
C TYR A 116 1.46 2.76 5.82
N SER A 117 0.95 2.56 7.04
CA SER A 117 -0.18 3.32 7.57
C SER A 117 0.09 4.82 7.66
N ALA A 118 1.31 5.21 8.05
CA ALA A 118 1.70 6.61 8.13
C ALA A 118 1.78 7.26 6.74
N ASN A 119 2.42 6.57 5.78
CA ASN A 119 2.52 7.03 4.40
C ASN A 119 1.15 7.10 3.71
N GLN A 120 0.25 6.15 4.00
CA GLN A 120 -1.14 6.20 3.52
C GLN A 120 -1.87 7.43 4.05
N ALA A 121 -1.81 7.70 5.35
CA ALA A 121 -2.45 8.88 5.94
C ALA A 121 -1.88 10.19 5.36
N ALA A 122 -0.56 10.26 5.17
CA ALA A 122 0.07 11.40 4.50
C ALA A 122 -0.41 11.56 3.06
N SER A 123 -0.60 10.45 2.32
CA SER A 123 -1.14 10.47 0.96
C SER A 123 -2.57 11.01 0.89
N PHE A 124 -3.43 10.67 1.87
CA PHE A 124 -4.78 11.25 1.95
C PHE A 124 -4.73 12.76 2.17
N GLY A 125 -3.83 13.24 3.04
CA GLY A 125 -3.60 14.66 3.24
C GLY A 125 -3.15 15.38 1.97
N ALA A 126 -2.26 14.77 1.18
CA ALA A 126 -1.82 15.32 -0.10
C ALA A 126 -2.97 15.46 -1.11
N TYR A 127 -3.81 14.43 -1.24
CA TYR A 127 -5.01 14.50 -2.10
C TYR A 127 -5.99 15.60 -1.69
N GLU A 128 -6.20 15.84 -0.39
CA GLU A 128 -7.05 16.94 0.09
C GLU A 128 -6.47 18.33 -0.23
N LYS A 129 -5.15 18.50 -0.05
CA LYS A 129 -4.47 19.74 -0.43
C LYS A 129 -4.53 19.98 -1.94
N MET A 130 -4.34 18.95 -2.74
CA MET A 130 -4.50 19.00 -4.19
C MET A 130 -5.92 19.45 -4.59
N ARG A 131 -6.96 18.88 -3.96
CA ARG A 131 -8.37 19.32 -4.18
C ARG A 131 -8.57 20.78 -3.79
N THR A 132 -7.96 21.22 -2.69
CA THR A 132 -8.03 22.60 -2.23
C THR A 132 -7.38 23.55 -3.22
N ALA A 133 -6.18 23.22 -3.70
CA ALA A 133 -5.48 23.98 -4.73
C ALA A 133 -6.30 24.06 -6.03
N GLN A 134 -6.90 22.95 -6.47
CA GLN A 134 -7.78 22.94 -7.66
C GLN A 134 -9.00 23.86 -7.50
N LYS A 135 -9.65 23.85 -6.33
CA LYS A 135 -10.76 24.77 -6.02
C LYS A 135 -10.30 26.22 -6.07
N GLN A 136 -9.15 26.52 -5.45
CA GLN A 136 -8.56 27.87 -5.45
C GLN A 136 -8.23 28.34 -6.87
N MET A 137 -7.63 27.49 -7.71
CA MET A 137 -7.41 27.78 -9.14
C MET A 137 -8.72 28.14 -9.84
N GLY A 138 -9.81 27.38 -9.60
CA GLY A 138 -11.12 27.66 -10.17
C GLY A 138 -11.69 29.05 -9.78
N VAL A 139 -11.56 29.42 -8.51
CA VAL A 139 -11.97 30.73 -7.99
C VAL A 139 -11.14 31.86 -8.61
N LEU A 140 -9.81 31.75 -8.58
CA LEU A 140 -8.88 32.75 -9.12
C LEU A 140 -9.06 32.95 -10.62
N ALA A 141 -9.30 31.86 -11.37
CA ALA A 141 -9.62 31.95 -12.79
C ALA A 141 -10.92 32.72 -13.03
N THR A 142 -11.98 32.42 -12.28
CA THR A 142 -13.28 33.10 -12.41
C THR A 142 -13.15 34.60 -12.13
N GLN A 143 -12.41 34.96 -11.08
CA GLN A 143 -12.12 36.35 -10.74
C GLN A 143 -11.30 37.05 -11.83
N SER A 144 -10.27 36.40 -12.36
CA SER A 144 -9.44 36.93 -13.45
C SER A 144 -10.27 37.22 -14.71
N PHE A 145 -11.16 36.30 -15.10
CA PHE A 145 -12.06 36.55 -16.24
C PHE A 145 -13.01 37.71 -15.98
N ALA A 146 -13.54 37.86 -14.76
CA ALA A 146 -14.40 38.99 -14.42
C ALA A 146 -13.65 40.33 -14.56
N THR A 147 -12.42 40.43 -14.04
CA THR A 147 -11.58 41.62 -14.19
C THR A 147 -11.24 41.90 -15.67
N ILE A 148 -10.94 40.86 -16.45
CA ILE A 148 -10.73 40.98 -17.91
C ILE A 148 -11.98 41.52 -18.61
N GLU A 149 -13.17 40.99 -18.32
CA GLU A 149 -14.42 41.46 -18.98
C GLU A 149 -14.78 42.91 -18.59
N GLN A 150 -14.46 43.34 -17.37
CA GLN A 150 -14.60 44.74 -16.97
C GLN A 150 -13.72 45.67 -17.82
N ILE A 151 -12.45 45.29 -18.04
CA ILE A 151 -11.53 46.04 -18.91
C ILE A 151 -12.04 46.02 -20.36
N ARG A 152 -12.42 44.85 -20.89
CA ARG A 152 -12.96 44.70 -22.26
C ARG A 152 -14.16 45.61 -22.51
N THR A 153 -15.07 45.70 -21.56
CA THR A 153 -16.26 46.55 -21.66
C THR A 153 -15.86 48.03 -21.77
N GLN A 154 -14.93 48.48 -20.95
CA GLN A 154 -14.43 49.86 -20.97
C GLN A 154 -13.65 50.16 -22.25
N VAL A 155 -12.82 49.23 -22.73
CA VAL A 155 -12.09 49.35 -24.00
C VAL A 155 -13.04 49.50 -25.18
N ARG A 156 -14.12 48.70 -25.23
CA ARG A 156 -15.12 48.80 -26.31
C ARG A 156 -15.84 50.14 -26.35
N ALA A 157 -15.96 50.81 -25.20
CA ALA A 157 -16.58 52.12 -25.09
C ALA A 157 -15.64 53.29 -25.43
N LEU A 158 -14.35 53.04 -25.71
CA LEU A 158 -13.42 54.09 -26.13
C LEU A 158 -13.87 54.72 -27.44
N THR A 159 -13.81 56.05 -27.51
CA THR A 159 -14.15 56.82 -28.72
C THR A 159 -13.02 56.76 -29.76
N ASP A 160 -11.77 56.82 -29.31
CA ASP A 160 -10.57 56.67 -30.13
C ASP A 160 -10.53 55.27 -30.77
N ALA A 161 -10.63 55.24 -32.11
CA ALA A 161 -10.69 54.00 -32.86
C ALA A 161 -9.38 53.22 -32.88
N GLU A 162 -8.24 53.91 -32.95
CA GLU A 162 -6.93 53.28 -33.00
C GLU A 162 -6.60 52.66 -31.64
N GLN A 163 -6.76 53.43 -30.56
CA GLN A 163 -6.56 52.92 -29.20
C GLN A 163 -7.52 51.77 -28.87
N ARG A 164 -8.79 51.86 -29.31
CA ARG A 164 -9.77 50.79 -29.12
C ARG A 164 -9.32 49.49 -29.78
N VAL A 165 -8.76 49.52 -30.98
CA VAL A 165 -8.25 48.31 -31.67
C VAL A 165 -7.05 47.73 -30.92
N VAL A 166 -6.00 48.54 -30.68
CA VAL A 166 -4.76 48.09 -30.02
C VAL A 166 -5.06 47.48 -28.64
N ARG A 167 -5.89 48.15 -27.85
CA ARG A 167 -6.26 47.69 -26.50
C ARG A 167 -7.18 46.47 -26.54
N SER A 168 -8.07 46.37 -27.54
CA SER A 168 -8.92 45.19 -27.72
C SER A 168 -8.10 43.95 -28.04
N GLU A 169 -7.09 44.07 -28.91
CA GLU A 169 -6.16 42.99 -29.23
C GLU A 169 -5.39 42.56 -27.97
N ALA A 170 -4.80 43.50 -27.24
CA ALA A 170 -4.04 43.20 -26.02
C ALA A 170 -4.87 42.48 -24.96
N ILE A 171 -6.08 42.97 -24.63
CA ILE A 171 -6.93 42.30 -23.61
C ILE A 171 -7.49 40.96 -24.10
N ASN A 172 -7.71 40.79 -25.40
CA ASN A 172 -8.10 39.50 -25.96
C ASN A 172 -6.96 38.49 -25.87
N GLN A 173 -5.71 38.91 -26.10
CA GLN A 173 -4.53 38.05 -25.92
C GLN A 173 -4.38 37.62 -24.45
N VAL A 174 -4.55 38.54 -23.49
CA VAL A 174 -4.56 38.20 -22.05
C VAL A 174 -5.62 37.14 -21.74
N ARG A 175 -6.83 37.32 -22.30
CA ARG A 175 -7.93 36.36 -22.13
C ARG A 175 -7.61 35.01 -22.74
N GLU A 176 -7.00 34.97 -23.92
CA GLU A 176 -6.60 33.75 -24.62
C GLU A 176 -5.51 32.99 -23.85
N ASN A 177 -4.45 33.70 -23.42
CA ASN A 177 -3.39 33.13 -22.58
C ASN A 177 -3.96 32.47 -21.31
N LEU A 178 -4.94 33.11 -20.66
CA LEU A 178 -5.61 32.54 -19.48
C LEU A 178 -6.48 31.30 -19.82
N ILE A 179 -7.12 31.26 -20.99
CA ILE A 179 -7.88 30.09 -21.45
C ILE A 179 -6.94 28.91 -21.70
N LEU A 180 -5.84 29.14 -22.43
CA LEU A 180 -4.83 28.13 -22.71
C LEU A 180 -4.16 27.64 -21.43
N LEU A 181 -3.84 28.53 -20.50
CA LEU A 181 -3.31 28.17 -19.20
C LEU A 181 -4.23 27.20 -18.46
N ARG A 182 -5.53 27.53 -18.37
CA ARG A 182 -6.51 26.65 -17.72
C ARG A 182 -6.67 25.32 -18.45
N TYR A 183 -6.58 25.31 -19.77
CA TYR A 183 -6.61 24.09 -20.56
C TYR A 183 -5.45 23.16 -20.19
N HIS A 184 -4.22 23.67 -20.19
CA HIS A 184 -3.04 22.88 -19.84
C HIS A 184 -3.01 22.46 -18.37
N VAL A 185 -3.42 23.34 -17.44
CA VAL A 185 -3.56 22.98 -16.02
C VAL A 185 -4.61 21.88 -15.82
N ARG A 186 -5.75 21.94 -16.52
CA ARG A 186 -6.76 20.87 -16.46
C ARG A 186 -6.22 19.57 -17.05
N GLY A 187 -5.43 19.64 -18.12
CA GLY A 187 -4.73 18.49 -18.68
C GLY A 187 -3.77 17.84 -17.67
N TYR A 188 -2.95 18.64 -17.00
CA TYR A 188 -2.00 18.16 -15.98
C TYR A 188 -2.71 17.59 -14.74
N THR A 189 -3.70 18.31 -14.21
CA THR A 189 -4.43 17.89 -13.01
C THR A 189 -5.29 16.64 -13.23
N GLY A 190 -5.72 16.37 -14.46
CA GLY A 190 -6.42 15.13 -14.83
C GLY A 190 -5.48 13.98 -15.16
N ASN A 191 -4.25 14.26 -15.62
CA ASN A 191 -3.25 13.27 -15.98
C ASN A 191 -1.84 13.81 -15.71
N THR A 192 -1.24 13.45 -14.58
CA THR A 192 0.06 13.97 -14.14
C THR A 192 1.21 13.21 -14.80
N THR A 193 1.72 13.75 -15.91
CA THR A 193 2.84 13.19 -16.68
C THR A 193 3.89 14.28 -16.91
N ALA A 194 5.12 13.88 -17.28
CA ALA A 194 6.17 14.83 -17.63
C ALA A 194 5.76 15.78 -18.79
N GLU A 195 5.00 15.28 -19.76
CA GLU A 195 4.56 16.08 -20.91
C GLU A 195 3.47 17.08 -20.53
N THR A 196 2.46 16.65 -19.77
CA THR A 196 1.41 17.56 -19.29
C THR A 196 1.96 18.63 -18.34
N GLU A 197 2.96 18.27 -17.52
CA GLU A 197 3.68 19.23 -16.67
C GLU A 197 4.48 20.24 -17.51
N ARG A 198 5.22 19.77 -18.53
CA ARG A 198 6.00 20.64 -19.42
C ARG A 198 5.12 21.65 -20.14
N LEU A 199 4.01 21.21 -20.73
CA LEU A 199 3.06 22.06 -21.43
C LEU A 199 2.42 23.09 -20.49
N MET A 200 2.02 22.66 -19.29
CA MET A 200 1.50 23.53 -18.25
C MET A 200 2.52 24.60 -17.84
N ASN A 201 3.77 24.21 -17.56
CA ASN A 201 4.82 25.13 -17.14
C ASN A 201 5.16 26.15 -18.23
N ALA A 202 5.24 25.71 -19.49
CA ALA A 202 5.45 26.61 -20.63
C ALA A 202 4.33 27.66 -20.70
N GLN A 203 3.07 27.24 -20.56
CA GLN A 203 1.95 28.17 -20.62
C GLN A 203 1.84 29.08 -19.38
N ILE A 204 2.28 28.62 -18.20
CA ILE A 204 2.41 29.49 -17.02
C ILE A 204 3.41 30.60 -17.31
N ALA A 205 4.59 30.25 -17.83
CA ALA A 205 5.62 31.23 -18.20
C ALA A 205 5.08 32.25 -19.20
N THR A 206 4.48 31.80 -20.31
CA THR A 206 3.85 32.69 -21.31
C THR A 206 2.81 33.61 -20.67
N THR A 207 1.89 33.09 -19.86
CA THR A 207 0.82 33.92 -19.27
C THR A 207 1.35 34.92 -18.24
N VAL A 208 2.38 34.57 -17.46
CA VAL A 208 2.96 35.45 -16.44
C VAL A 208 3.89 36.48 -17.06
N ASP A 209 4.76 36.06 -17.98
CA ASP A 209 5.82 36.89 -18.55
C ASP A 209 5.29 37.86 -19.63
N ASP A 210 4.29 37.47 -20.41
CA ASP A 210 3.69 38.35 -21.43
C ASP A 210 2.78 39.43 -20.82
N LEU A 211 2.21 39.15 -19.65
CA LEU A 211 1.17 39.99 -19.04
C LEU A 211 1.63 41.45 -18.84
N PRO A 212 2.82 41.77 -18.30
CA PRO A 212 3.32 43.14 -18.23
C PRO A 212 3.39 43.85 -19.60
N GLY A 213 3.84 43.15 -20.64
CA GLY A 213 3.95 43.71 -22.00
C GLY A 213 2.59 44.02 -22.62
N LEU A 214 1.59 43.16 -22.36
CA LEU A 214 0.21 43.39 -22.78
C LEU A 214 -0.44 44.54 -22.01
N ILE A 215 -0.17 44.66 -20.71
CA ILE A 215 -0.64 45.78 -19.87
C ILE A 215 -0.04 47.12 -20.32
N ALA A 216 1.23 47.14 -20.75
CA ALA A 216 1.88 48.37 -21.21
C ALA A 216 1.15 49.03 -22.40
N ARG A 217 0.40 48.26 -23.22
CA ARG A 217 -0.42 48.78 -24.34
C ARG A 217 -1.57 49.69 -23.90
N PHE A 218 -1.88 49.72 -22.61
CA PHE A 218 -2.93 50.57 -22.03
C PHE A 218 -2.43 51.93 -21.58
N ASN A 219 -1.11 52.21 -21.66
CA ASN A 219 -0.52 53.51 -21.33
C ASN A 219 -0.90 54.05 -19.94
N GLY A 220 -1.06 53.16 -18.95
CA GLY A 220 -1.42 53.51 -17.57
C GLY A 220 -2.92 53.51 -17.27
N ASP A 221 -3.79 53.26 -18.24
CA ASP A 221 -5.23 53.10 -18.00
C ASP A 221 -5.55 51.82 -17.22
N PHE A 222 -6.64 51.86 -16.45
CA PHE A 222 -7.13 50.77 -15.59
C PHE A 222 -6.10 50.23 -14.57
N PRO A 223 -5.35 51.10 -13.87
CA PRO A 223 -4.22 50.67 -13.04
C PRO A 223 -4.64 49.72 -11.91
N GLN A 224 -5.81 49.95 -11.30
CA GLN A 224 -6.33 49.08 -10.24
C GLN A 224 -6.74 47.70 -10.76
N GLN A 225 -7.42 47.64 -11.91
CA GLN A 225 -7.83 46.38 -12.52
C GLN A 225 -6.62 45.56 -12.96
N PHE A 226 -5.59 46.19 -13.53
CA PHE A 226 -4.38 45.47 -13.93
C PHE A 226 -3.54 45.01 -12.74
N GLN A 227 -3.44 45.81 -11.67
CA GLN A 227 -2.83 45.37 -10.43
C GLN A 227 -3.56 44.14 -9.85
N GLN A 228 -4.89 44.18 -9.82
CA GLN A 228 -5.71 43.06 -9.37
C GLN A 228 -5.50 41.82 -10.25
N LEU A 229 -5.49 41.98 -11.58
CA LEU A 229 -5.30 40.89 -12.51
C LEU A 229 -3.93 40.24 -12.38
N GLN A 230 -2.86 41.03 -12.24
CA GLN A 230 -1.51 40.52 -12.00
C GLN A 230 -1.45 39.68 -10.72
N GLN A 231 -2.02 40.17 -9.63
CA GLN A 231 -2.09 39.43 -8.37
C GLN A 231 -2.86 38.11 -8.52
N GLN A 232 -4.00 38.12 -9.23
CA GLN A 232 -4.80 36.92 -9.46
C GLN A 232 -4.05 35.88 -10.32
N VAL A 233 -3.35 36.32 -11.38
CA VAL A 233 -2.55 35.43 -12.24
C VAL A 233 -1.37 34.83 -11.48
N GLN A 234 -0.67 35.63 -10.67
CA GLN A 234 0.42 35.14 -9.81
C GLN A 234 -0.07 34.16 -8.73
N ALA A 235 -1.20 34.47 -8.09
CA ALA A 235 -1.82 33.57 -7.12
C ALA A 235 -2.29 32.27 -7.79
N TYR A 236 -2.77 32.34 -9.03
CA TYR A 236 -3.17 31.15 -9.80
C TYR A 236 -1.96 30.26 -10.08
N ALA A 237 -0.86 30.84 -10.57
CA ALA A 237 0.40 30.10 -10.79
C ALA A 237 0.93 29.47 -9.49
N SER A 238 0.85 30.20 -8.37
CA SER A 238 1.24 29.68 -7.04
C SER A 238 0.38 28.51 -6.59
N ALA A 239 -0.94 28.55 -6.86
CA ALA A 239 -1.83 27.44 -6.55
C ALA A 239 -1.51 26.20 -7.41
N VAL A 240 -1.14 26.40 -8.69
CA VAL A 240 -0.67 25.30 -9.55
C VAL A 240 0.61 24.68 -9.01
N GLU A 241 1.55 25.51 -8.55
CA GLU A 241 2.80 25.02 -7.94
C GLU A 241 2.53 24.23 -6.65
N ALA A 242 1.60 24.69 -5.81
CA ALA A 242 1.18 23.95 -4.62
C ALA A 242 0.59 22.57 -4.97
N PHE A 243 -0.23 22.49 -6.03
CA PHE A 243 -0.74 21.21 -6.51
C PHE A 243 0.40 20.29 -6.99
N ARG A 244 1.34 20.83 -7.77
CA ARG A 244 2.51 20.11 -8.30
C ARG A 244 3.41 19.57 -7.18
N GLY A 245 3.65 20.35 -6.15
CA GLY A 245 4.42 19.91 -4.97
C GLY A 245 3.80 18.68 -4.30
N GLU A 246 2.47 18.67 -4.13
CA GLU A 246 1.76 17.53 -3.56
C GLU A 246 1.74 16.30 -4.49
N VAL A 247 1.74 16.49 -5.83
CA VAL A 247 1.97 15.40 -6.79
C VAL A 247 3.36 14.77 -6.58
N GLY A 248 4.39 15.59 -6.35
CA GLY A 248 5.73 15.12 -6.00
C GLY A 248 5.74 14.27 -4.73
N HIS A 249 5.14 14.78 -3.65
CA HIS A 249 5.01 14.03 -2.40
C HIS A 249 4.26 12.70 -2.56
N LEU A 250 3.23 12.64 -3.41
CA LEU A 250 2.53 11.39 -3.70
C LEU A 250 3.43 10.33 -4.36
N VAL A 251 4.41 10.73 -5.18
CA VAL A 251 5.40 9.80 -5.75
C VAL A 251 6.24 9.18 -4.62
N ASP A 252 6.72 9.99 -3.69
CA ASP A 252 7.53 9.53 -2.56
C ASP A 252 6.74 8.59 -1.64
N TYR A 253 5.50 8.96 -1.28
CA TYR A 253 4.65 8.11 -0.44
C TYR A 253 4.32 6.77 -1.12
N ARG A 254 4.10 6.77 -2.44
CA ARG A 254 3.86 5.54 -3.20
C ARG A 254 5.08 4.62 -3.22
N ALA A 255 6.28 5.19 -3.36
CA ALA A 255 7.53 4.44 -3.32
C ALA A 255 7.79 3.86 -1.91
N ALA A 256 7.58 4.65 -0.86
CA ALA A 256 7.72 4.19 0.52
C ALA A 256 6.72 3.06 0.84
N MET A 257 5.44 3.24 0.52
CA MET A 257 4.43 2.18 0.68
C MET A 257 4.76 0.92 -0.13
N ALA A 258 5.33 1.05 -1.34
CA ALA A 258 5.74 -0.12 -2.12
C ALA A 258 6.83 -0.92 -1.40
N LYS A 259 7.83 -0.24 -0.83
CA LYS A 259 8.87 -0.86 -0.01
C LYS A 259 8.29 -1.55 1.23
N ASP A 260 7.32 -0.93 1.90
CA ASP A 260 6.64 -1.52 3.06
C ASP A 260 5.86 -2.79 2.66
N ILE A 261 5.17 -2.78 1.51
CA ILE A 261 4.49 -3.96 0.95
C ILE A 261 5.50 -5.07 0.60
N ASP A 262 6.65 -4.74 0.03
CA ASP A 262 7.69 -5.73 -0.29
C ASP A 262 8.25 -6.37 0.99
N ALA A 263 8.44 -5.58 2.05
CA ALA A 263 8.84 -6.10 3.35
C ALA A 263 7.78 -7.04 3.95
N LEU A 264 6.50 -6.68 3.86
CA LEU A 264 5.39 -7.53 4.30
C LEU A 264 5.33 -8.84 3.51
N ASN A 265 5.44 -8.79 2.18
CA ASN A 265 5.51 -9.98 1.32
C ASN A 265 6.68 -10.89 1.71
N ALA A 266 7.86 -10.32 1.93
CA ALA A 266 9.05 -11.07 2.31
C ALA A 266 8.87 -11.79 3.66
N VAL A 267 8.29 -11.10 4.65
CA VAL A 267 7.97 -11.71 5.95
C VAL A 267 6.96 -12.85 5.79
N ILE A 268 5.88 -12.64 5.04
CA ILE A 268 4.86 -13.67 4.79
C ILE A 268 5.49 -14.92 4.13
N GLY A 269 6.34 -14.72 3.12
CA GLY A 269 7.07 -15.82 2.47
C GLY A 269 7.96 -16.58 3.46
N GLN A 270 8.74 -15.88 4.27
CA GLN A 270 9.59 -16.50 5.29
C GLN A 270 8.79 -17.25 6.35
N LEU A 271 7.62 -16.75 6.76
CA LEU A 271 6.74 -17.46 7.69
C LEU A 271 6.20 -18.77 7.10
N LEU A 272 5.83 -18.78 5.81
CA LEU A 272 5.40 -19.99 5.11
C LEU A 272 6.53 -21.01 4.97
N ASP A 273 7.73 -20.56 4.56
CA ASP A 273 8.91 -21.41 4.40
C ASP A 273 9.36 -22.03 5.74
N ASP A 274 9.33 -21.24 6.81
CA ASP A 274 9.62 -21.72 8.17
C ASP A 274 8.62 -22.82 8.58
N GLN A 275 7.33 -22.68 8.26
CA GLN A 275 6.36 -23.74 8.54
C GLN A 275 6.60 -25.00 7.70
N ALA A 276 6.89 -24.85 6.40
CA ALA A 276 7.17 -25.97 5.50
C ALA A 276 8.38 -26.80 5.98
N THR A 277 9.47 -26.12 6.36
CA THR A 277 10.69 -26.75 6.88
C THR A 277 10.41 -27.53 8.16
N LEU A 278 9.62 -26.95 9.06
CA LEU A 278 9.29 -27.61 10.31
C LEU A 278 8.34 -28.81 10.12
N VAL A 279 7.38 -28.75 9.19
CA VAL A 279 6.54 -29.90 8.84
C VAL A 279 7.38 -31.06 8.29
N ALA A 280 8.36 -30.76 7.44
CA ALA A 280 9.27 -31.78 6.90
C ALA A 280 10.10 -32.45 7.99
N SER A 281 10.68 -31.65 8.91
CA SER A 281 11.46 -32.16 10.05
C SER A 281 10.62 -33.04 10.98
N ASP A 282 9.43 -32.58 11.37
CA ASP A 282 8.53 -33.34 12.25
C ASP A 282 8.09 -34.65 11.59
N SER A 283 7.79 -34.61 10.28
CA SER A 283 7.41 -35.80 9.51
C SER A 283 8.55 -36.82 9.44
N GLN A 284 9.80 -36.38 9.25
CA GLN A 284 10.97 -37.26 9.23
C GLN A 284 11.24 -37.88 10.60
N PHE A 285 11.13 -37.10 11.67
CA PHE A 285 11.29 -37.58 13.04
C PHE A 285 10.22 -38.63 13.38
N ALA A 286 8.95 -38.32 13.11
CA ALA A 286 7.83 -39.24 13.36
C ALA A 286 8.01 -40.56 12.58
N ARG A 287 8.40 -40.49 11.30
CA ARG A 287 8.69 -41.69 10.48
C ARG A 287 9.84 -42.52 11.06
N SER A 288 10.93 -41.87 11.46
CA SER A 288 12.11 -42.56 12.01
C SER A 288 11.77 -43.26 13.32
N LEU A 289 11.02 -42.58 14.20
CA LEU A 289 10.58 -43.13 15.47
C LEU A 289 9.59 -44.28 15.29
N GLN A 290 8.68 -44.19 14.32
CA GLN A 290 7.76 -45.27 13.97
C GLN A 290 8.52 -46.50 13.46
N ILE A 291 9.45 -46.34 12.51
CA ILE A 291 10.27 -47.44 11.99
C ILE A 291 11.06 -48.10 13.12
N ALA A 292 11.74 -47.31 13.97
CA ALA A 292 12.51 -47.83 15.08
C ALA A 292 11.64 -48.61 16.08
N THR A 293 10.48 -48.06 16.45
CA THR A 293 9.55 -48.71 17.40
C THR A 293 8.94 -49.98 16.80
N THR A 294 8.57 -49.96 15.53
CA THR A 294 8.04 -51.14 14.83
C THR A 294 9.11 -52.24 14.73
N LEU A 295 10.35 -51.92 14.36
CA LEU A 295 11.45 -52.89 14.32
C LEU A 295 11.72 -53.48 15.69
N LEU A 296 11.74 -52.66 16.74
CA LEU A 296 11.94 -53.11 18.11
C LEU A 296 10.81 -54.06 18.55
N ALA A 297 9.56 -53.72 18.25
CA ALA A 297 8.41 -54.58 18.51
C ALA A 297 8.51 -55.94 17.78
N LEU A 298 8.96 -55.94 16.52
CA LEU A 298 9.14 -57.18 15.73
C LEU A 298 10.25 -58.06 16.31
N VAL A 299 11.40 -57.48 16.66
CA VAL A 299 12.53 -58.22 17.26
C VAL A 299 12.14 -58.85 18.58
N ILE A 300 11.44 -58.11 19.43
CA ILE A 300 11.01 -58.63 20.73
C ILE A 300 9.89 -59.66 20.57
N GLY A 301 8.94 -59.42 19.65
CA GLY A 301 7.91 -60.41 19.32
C GLY A 301 8.50 -61.73 18.84
N ALA A 302 9.53 -61.69 17.99
CA ALA A 302 10.25 -62.86 17.53
C ALA A 302 11.04 -63.54 18.66
N ALA A 303 11.72 -62.76 19.52
CA ALA A 303 12.49 -63.29 20.65
C ALA A 303 11.60 -63.91 21.74
N ALA A 304 10.38 -63.42 21.94
CA ALA A 304 9.41 -63.99 22.87
C ALA A 304 8.72 -65.25 22.32
N ALA A 305 8.73 -65.45 20.99
CA ALA A 305 8.18 -66.62 20.32
C ALA A 305 9.17 -67.81 20.23
N LEU A 306 10.47 -67.56 20.41
CA LEU A 306 11.56 -68.54 20.48
C LEU A 306 11.81 -69.03 21.92
#